data_AF-A0A966W2D9-F1
#
_entry.id   AF-A0A966W2D9-F1
#
_cell.length_a   1.000
_cell.length_b   1.000
_cell.length_c   1.000
_cell.angle_alpha   90.00
_cell.angle_beta   90.00
_cell.angle_gamma   90.00
#
_symmetry.space_group_name_H-M   'P 1'
#
loop_
_entity.id
_entity.type
_entity.pdbx_description
1 polymer ?
#
loop_
_entity_poly.entity_id
_entity_poly.type
_entity_poly.pdbx_seq_one_letter_code
_entity_poly.pdbx_strand_id
1 'polypeptide(L)'
;ALARKAESGLVGEKMKQDGGVKRVGASALDVRGMSFGAYDAAIIQAIQQRWYSLLESRPTPRGKVVVEFRMHHDGRVTDLKVKDADVGELYSLFCQKAIQDPAPYPRWPSDMRRQFQSDHRDVTFTFYYN
;
A
#
# COMPACT_ATOMS: atom_id res chain seq x y z
N ALA A 1 -8.53 61.07 16.53
CA ALA A 1 -8.36 59.99 17.51
C ALA A 1 -8.70 58.66 16.84
N LEU A 2 -7.78 57.68 16.93
CA LEU A 2 -7.81 56.21 16.71
C LEU A 2 -8.53 55.64 15.45
N ALA A 3 -7.90 54.97 14.46
CA ALA A 3 -6.92 53.86 14.37
C ALA A 3 -7.54 52.44 14.23
N ARG A 4 -7.17 51.78 13.11
CA ARG A 4 -7.00 50.32 12.82
C ARG A 4 -8.25 49.46 12.54
N LYS A 5 -8.39 48.95 11.29
CA LYS A 5 -7.90 47.66 10.72
C LYS A 5 -8.70 46.44 11.19
N ALA A 6 -9.34 45.72 10.26
CA ALA A 6 -8.92 44.36 9.88
C ALA A 6 -9.79 43.81 8.74
N GLU A 7 -9.14 43.64 7.59
CA GLU A 7 -9.52 42.73 6.52
C GLU A 7 -9.03 41.31 6.87
N SER A 8 -9.46 40.32 6.09
CA SER A 8 -9.05 38.89 6.12
C SER A 8 -9.94 38.00 7.01
N GLY A 9 -10.49 36.88 6.54
CA GLY A 9 -10.33 36.21 5.26
C GLY A 9 -10.95 34.81 5.32
N LEU A 10 -11.15 34.25 4.13
CA LEU A 10 -11.26 32.82 3.82
C LEU A 10 -12.57 32.12 4.19
N VAL A 11 -13.56 32.35 3.32
CA VAL A 11 -14.50 31.31 2.87
C VAL A 11 -13.66 30.08 2.47
N GLY A 12 -13.71 29.04 3.28
CA GLY A 12 -13.21 27.72 2.91
C GLY A 12 -14.09 27.16 1.80
N GLU A 13 -13.69 27.40 0.56
CA GLU A 13 -14.27 26.75 -0.61
C GLU A 13 -14.17 25.23 -0.42
N LYS A 14 -15.33 24.56 -0.38
CA LYS A 14 -15.41 23.10 -0.35
C LYS A 14 -14.62 22.58 -1.56
N MET A 15 -13.45 21.99 -1.30
CA MET A 15 -12.68 21.28 -2.30
C MET A 15 -13.56 20.18 -2.91
N LYS A 16 -14.07 20.44 -4.10
CA LYS A 16 -14.73 19.46 -4.94
C LYS A 16 -13.62 18.61 -5.55
N GLN A 17 -13.22 17.57 -4.83
CA GLN A 17 -12.19 16.65 -5.31
C GLN A 17 -12.79 15.74 -6.37
N ASP A 18 -12.68 16.14 -7.64
CA ASP A 18 -12.93 15.28 -8.81
C ASP A 18 -11.75 14.32 -8.95
N GLY A 19 -11.72 13.33 -8.05
CA GLY A 19 -10.64 12.36 -7.92
C GLY A 19 -11.20 10.96 -7.99
N GLY A 20 -11.91 10.63 -9.07
CA GLY A 20 -12.24 9.25 -9.40
C GLY A 20 -10.95 8.47 -9.57
N VAL A 21 -10.52 7.76 -8.53
CA VAL A 21 -9.39 6.84 -8.60
C VAL A 21 -9.74 5.84 -9.70
N LYS A 22 -9.08 5.94 -10.86
CA LYS A 22 -9.15 4.92 -11.90
C LYS A 22 -8.73 3.63 -11.22
N ARG A 23 -9.69 2.73 -10.98
CA ARG A 23 -9.43 1.38 -10.50
C ARG A 23 -8.66 0.66 -11.63
N VAL A 24 -7.35 0.80 -11.61
CA VAL A 24 -6.44 0.10 -12.53
C VAL A 24 -6.54 -1.39 -12.18
N GLY A 25 -7.32 -2.13 -12.97
CA GLY A 25 -7.41 -3.59 -12.97
C GLY A 25 -7.94 -4.18 -11.66
N ALA A 26 -9.17 -4.69 -11.65
CA ALA A 26 -9.73 -5.38 -10.49
C ALA A 26 -9.10 -6.77 -10.30
N SER A 27 -7.84 -6.81 -9.90
CA SER A 27 -7.39 -7.75 -8.89
C SER A 27 -7.71 -7.08 -7.57
N ALA A 28 -8.77 -7.52 -6.90
CA ALA A 28 -9.05 -7.04 -5.55
C ALA A 28 -7.79 -7.29 -4.70
N LEU A 29 -7.38 -6.35 -3.85
CA LEU A 29 -6.33 -6.59 -2.88
C LEU A 29 -6.95 -6.42 -1.51
N ASP A 30 -6.90 -7.47 -0.68
CA ASP A 30 -7.23 -7.36 0.74
C ASP A 30 -5.93 -7.16 1.49
N VAL A 31 -5.83 -6.03 2.19
CA VAL A 31 -4.62 -5.65 2.92
C VAL A 31 -5.00 -5.33 4.36
N ARG A 32 -4.48 -6.15 5.29
CA ARG A 32 -4.69 -5.97 6.73
C ARG A 32 -3.42 -5.45 7.38
N GLY A 33 -3.57 -4.64 8.42
CA GLY A 33 -2.45 -3.96 9.09
C GLY A 33 -2.03 -2.64 8.44
N MET A 34 -2.84 -2.13 7.49
CA MET A 34 -2.69 -0.82 6.85
C MET A 34 -3.81 0.11 7.32
N SER A 35 -3.48 1.11 8.14
CA SER A 35 -4.43 2.06 8.75
C SER A 35 -4.03 3.53 8.53
N PHE A 36 -2.96 3.79 7.80
CA PHE A 36 -2.37 5.11 7.52
C PHE A 36 -2.60 5.49 6.06
N GLY A 37 -3.83 5.89 5.75
CA GLY A 37 -4.33 6.35 4.44
C GLY A 37 -3.29 6.51 3.32
N ALA A 38 -2.77 7.72 3.12
CA ALA A 38 -1.88 8.05 2.00
C ALA A 38 -0.56 7.26 2.02
N TYR A 39 -0.02 6.98 3.21
CA TYR A 39 1.22 6.22 3.35
C TYR A 39 1.04 4.77 2.87
N ASP A 40 -0.02 4.11 3.34
CA ASP A 40 -0.32 2.74 2.94
C ASP A 40 -0.76 2.66 1.48
N ALA A 41 -1.47 3.67 0.97
CA ALA A 41 -1.79 3.77 -0.45
C ALA A 41 -0.54 3.79 -1.33
N ALA A 42 0.52 4.51 -0.93
CA ALA A 42 1.78 4.54 -1.68
C ALA A 42 2.47 3.16 -1.71
N ILE A 43 2.43 2.41 -0.60
CA ILE A 43 2.97 1.04 -0.53
C ILE A 43 2.17 0.10 -1.42
N ILE A 44 0.84 0.12 -1.31
CA ILE A 44 -0.03 -0.73 -2.14
C ILE A 44 0.20 -0.45 -3.62
N GLN A 45 0.30 0.82 -4.01
CA GLN A 45 0.60 1.23 -5.39
C GLN A 45 1.94 0.69 -5.86
N ALA A 46 3.01 0.79 -5.06
CA ALA A 46 4.33 0.26 -5.42
C ALA A 46 4.30 -1.26 -5.63
N ILE A 47 3.63 -2.00 -4.73
CA ILE A 47 3.46 -3.46 -4.85
C ILE A 47 2.65 -3.81 -6.09
N GLN A 48 1.54 -3.11 -6.34
CA GLN A 48 0.70 -3.33 -7.53
C GLN A 48 1.47 -3.12 -8.83
N GLN A 49 2.18 -2.00 -8.95
CA GLN A 49 2.96 -1.68 -10.14
C GLN A 49 4.02 -2.75 -10.40
N ARG A 50 4.73 -3.17 -9.35
CA ARG A 50 5.73 -4.23 -9.49
C ARG A 50 5.12 -5.56 -9.86
N TRP A 51 4.00 -5.94 -9.23
CA TRP A 51 3.31 -7.17 -9.53
C TRP A 51 2.84 -7.23 -10.98
N TYR A 52 2.18 -6.18 -11.47
CA TYR A 52 1.75 -6.12 -12.87
C TYR A 52 2.93 -6.18 -13.85
N SER A 53 4.04 -5.52 -13.53
CA SER A 53 5.27 -5.61 -14.34
C SER A 53 5.84 -7.04 -14.40
N LEU A 54 5.75 -7.81 -13.30
CA LEU A 54 6.20 -9.22 -13.27
C LEU A 54 5.28 -10.16 -14.07
N LEU A 55 4.01 -9.79 -14.22
CA LEU A 55 3.00 -10.56 -14.95
C LEU A 55 2.94 -10.24 -16.46
N GLU A 56 3.60 -9.16 -16.89
CA GLU A 56 3.51 -8.67 -18.25
C GLU A 56 3.80 -9.79 -19.26
N SER A 57 2.91 -9.94 -20.26
CA SER A 57 2.92 -10.98 -21.31
C SER A 57 2.63 -12.43 -20.90
N ARG A 58 2.13 -12.69 -19.68
CA ARG A 58 1.82 -14.07 -19.20
C ARG A 58 0.31 -14.30 -19.01
N PRO A 59 -0.22 -15.49 -19.36
CA PRO A 59 -1.58 -15.87 -18.99
C PRO A 59 -1.65 -16.08 -17.48
N THR A 60 -2.53 -15.37 -16.78
CA THR A 60 -2.71 -15.51 -15.33
C THR A 60 -3.66 -16.66 -14.99
N PRO A 61 -3.34 -17.54 -14.03
CA PRO A 61 -4.28 -18.53 -13.53
C PRO A 61 -5.42 -17.86 -12.77
N ARG A 62 -6.52 -18.56 -12.50
CA ARG A 62 -7.53 -18.09 -11.55
C ARG A 62 -7.16 -18.55 -10.15
N GLY A 63 -7.24 -17.67 -9.17
CA GLY A 63 -6.95 -18.01 -7.77
C GLY A 63 -6.42 -16.83 -6.98
N LYS A 64 -5.87 -17.10 -5.80
CA LYS A 64 -5.27 -16.07 -4.95
C LYS A 64 -3.95 -16.55 -4.34
N VAL A 65 -3.17 -15.60 -3.85
CA VAL A 65 -2.00 -15.83 -3.01
C VAL A 65 -2.07 -14.89 -1.82
N VAL A 66 -1.99 -15.44 -0.62
CA VAL A 66 -1.92 -14.67 0.63
C VAL A 66 -0.47 -14.67 1.10
N VAL A 67 0.11 -13.47 1.22
CA VAL A 67 1.48 -13.28 1.70
C VAL A 67 1.44 -12.51 3.02
N GLU A 68 2.15 -13.00 4.02
CA GLU A 68 2.41 -12.27 5.26
C GLU A 68 3.86 -11.80 5.31
N PHE A 69 4.08 -10.61 5.84
CA PHE A 69 5.42 -10.08 6.05
C PHE A 69 5.43 -9.03 7.16
N ARG A 70 6.62 -8.78 7.70
CA ARG A 70 6.88 -7.69 8.65
C ARG A 70 7.42 -6.48 7.93
N MET A 71 6.73 -5.37 8.03
CA MET A 71 7.21 -4.06 7.58
C MET A 71 7.82 -3.32 8.77
N HIS A 72 9.09 -2.96 8.66
CA HIS A 72 9.79 -2.17 9.68
C HIS A 72 9.54 -0.67 9.48
N HIS A 73 9.75 0.10 10.55
CA HIS A 73 9.59 1.55 10.55
C HIS A 73 10.53 2.29 9.56
N ASP A 74 11.64 1.65 9.18
CA ASP A 74 12.60 2.16 8.20
C ASP A 74 12.31 1.71 6.76
N GLY A 75 11.20 1.00 6.55
CA GLY A 75 10.76 0.53 5.25
C GLY A 75 11.31 -0.84 4.85
N ARG A 76 12.18 -1.47 5.66
CA ARG A 76 12.63 -2.83 5.38
C ARG A 76 11.49 -3.84 5.53
N VAL A 77 11.53 -4.88 4.72
CA VAL A 77 10.62 -6.03 4.82
C VAL A 77 11.40 -7.25 5.31
N THR A 78 10.84 -7.98 6.27
CA THR A 78 11.39 -9.23 6.78
C THR A 78 10.28 -10.27 7.00
N ASP A 79 10.65 -11.51 7.28
CA ASP A 79 9.72 -12.60 7.61
C ASP A 79 8.61 -12.81 6.56
N LEU A 80 8.98 -12.64 5.29
CA LEU A 80 8.04 -12.76 4.18
C LEU A 80 7.72 -14.24 3.92
N LYS A 81 6.44 -14.59 3.98
CA LYS A 81 5.93 -15.96 3.91
C LYS A 81 4.64 -16.02 3.11
N VAL A 82 4.53 -17.01 2.23
CA VAL A 82 3.25 -17.35 1.60
C VAL A 82 2.45 -18.19 2.59
N LYS A 83 1.24 -17.75 2.93
CA LYS A 83 0.34 -18.45 3.86
C LYS A 83 -0.64 -19.36 3.16
N ASP A 84 -1.11 -18.94 1.98
CA ASP A 84 -2.11 -19.63 1.20
C ASP A 84 -1.86 -19.32 -0.28
N ALA A 85 -2.02 -20.31 -1.16
CA ALA A 85 -1.81 -20.15 -2.58
C ALA A 85 -2.60 -21.19 -3.38
N ASP A 86 -3.51 -20.70 -4.23
CA ASP A 86 -4.32 -21.52 -5.14
C ASP A 86 -3.70 -21.62 -6.55
N VAL A 87 -2.49 -21.08 -6.71
CA VAL A 87 -1.81 -20.93 -8.00
C VAL A 87 -0.42 -21.55 -7.94
N GLY A 88 0.17 -21.80 -9.12
CA GLY A 88 1.50 -22.40 -9.20
C GLY A 88 2.60 -21.58 -8.52
N GLU A 89 3.67 -22.26 -8.12
CA GLU A 89 4.82 -21.71 -7.38
C GLU A 89 5.40 -20.44 -8.01
N LEU A 90 5.44 -20.36 -9.34
CA LEU A 90 5.91 -19.19 -10.08
C LEU A 90 5.09 -17.92 -9.77
N TYR A 91 3.76 -18.04 -9.68
CA TYR A 91 2.88 -16.91 -9.38
C TYR A 91 2.98 -16.49 -7.91
N SER A 92 3.17 -17.46 -7.03
CA SER A 92 3.50 -17.19 -5.62
C SER A 92 4.84 -16.45 -5.51
N LEU A 93 5.86 -16.84 -6.28
CA LEU A 93 7.15 -16.14 -6.32
C LEU A 93 7.00 -14.69 -6.82
N PHE A 94 6.18 -14.44 -7.83
CA PHE A 94 5.89 -13.08 -8.29
C PHE A 94 5.24 -12.21 -7.21
N CYS A 95 4.31 -12.77 -6.43
CA CYS A 95 3.72 -12.06 -5.28
C CYS A 95 4.77 -11.70 -4.22
N GLN A 96 5.69 -12.61 -3.92
CA GLN A 96 6.80 -12.32 -2.99
C GLN A 96 7.71 -11.22 -3.54
N LYS A 97 8.09 -11.31 -4.82
CA LYS A 97 8.93 -10.31 -5.52
C LYS A 97 8.26 -8.94 -5.60
N ALA A 98 6.95 -8.90 -5.80
CA ALA A 98 6.17 -7.67 -5.81
C ALA A 98 6.27 -6.90 -4.48
N ILE A 99 6.46 -7.61 -3.36
CA ILE A 99 6.63 -7.00 -2.04
C ILE A 99 8.11 -6.70 -1.75
N GLN A 100 9.03 -7.57 -2.15
CA GLN A 100 10.46 -7.44 -1.83
C GLN A 100 11.18 -6.42 -2.71
N ASP A 101 10.92 -6.42 -4.01
CA ASP A 101 11.70 -5.61 -4.97
C ASP A 101 11.52 -4.10 -4.77
N PRO A 102 10.34 -3.57 -4.37
CA PRO A 102 10.19 -2.15 -4.05
C PRO A 102 10.75 -1.75 -2.68
N ALA A 103 11.18 -2.72 -1.84
CA ALA A 103 11.76 -2.42 -0.55
C ALA A 103 13.19 -1.85 -0.72
N PRO A 104 13.63 -0.92 0.16
CA PRO A 104 12.91 -0.41 1.31
C PRO A 104 11.82 0.62 0.93
N TYR A 105 10.69 0.53 1.62
CA TYR A 105 9.56 1.46 1.49
C TYR A 105 9.83 2.80 2.19
N PRO A 106 9.00 3.84 1.96
CA PRO A 106 9.10 5.07 2.72
C PRO A 106 9.09 4.80 4.24
N ARG A 107 9.84 5.59 5.00
CA ARG A 107 9.86 5.45 6.46
C ARG A 107 8.51 5.80 7.05
N TRP A 108 8.18 5.19 8.18
CA TRP A 108 6.92 5.45 8.87
C TRP A 108 6.81 6.93 9.26
N PRO A 109 5.63 7.56 9.05
CA PRO A 109 5.35 8.89 9.55
C PRO A 109 5.57 8.96 11.07
N SER A 110 5.96 10.12 11.58
CA SER A 110 6.24 10.29 13.02
C SER A 110 5.03 9.94 13.90
N ASP A 111 3.81 10.23 13.44
CA ASP A 111 2.57 9.85 14.12
C ASP A 111 2.40 8.33 14.20
N MET A 112 2.74 7.62 13.12
CA MET A 112 2.70 6.16 13.08
C MET A 112 3.70 5.56 14.08
N ARG A 113 4.93 6.09 14.13
CA ARG A 113 5.94 5.64 15.11
C ARG A 113 5.53 5.88 16.55
N ARG A 114 4.74 6.92 16.84
CA ARG A 114 4.20 7.17 18.19
C ARG A 114 3.08 6.19 18.55
N GLN A 115 2.26 5.81 17.58
CA GLN A 115 1.12 4.93 17.80
C GLN A 115 1.53 3.46 17.94
N PHE A 116 2.47 3.01 17.11
CA PHE A 116 2.98 1.65 17.14
C PHE A 116 4.14 1.61 18.12
N GLN A 117 3.92 1.06 19.32
CA GLN A 117 4.97 0.81 20.32
C GLN A 117 5.91 -0.35 19.90
N SER A 118 6.11 -0.54 18.60
CA SER A 118 6.87 -1.61 17.97
C SER A 118 7.60 -1.05 16.75
N ASP A 119 8.79 -1.57 16.48
CA ASP A 119 9.61 -1.18 15.32
C ASP A 119 9.11 -1.77 13.99
N HIS A 120 8.11 -2.64 14.04
CA HIS A 120 7.50 -3.28 12.88
C HIS A 120 5.99 -3.49 13.06
N ARG A 121 5.31 -3.71 11.93
CA ARG A 121 3.93 -4.18 11.87
C ARG A 121 3.85 -5.42 10.99
N ASP A 122 3.01 -6.36 11.38
CA ASP A 122 2.66 -7.50 10.53
C ASP A 122 1.63 -7.05 9.50
N VAL A 123 1.88 -7.40 8.24
CA VAL A 123 1.02 -7.08 7.10
C VAL A 123 0.64 -8.38 6.41
N THR A 124 -0.66 -8.56 6.19
CA THR A 124 -1.19 -9.62 5.32
C THR A 124 -1.65 -8.98 4.03
N PHE A 125 -1.14 -9.47 2.91
CA PHE A 125 -1.43 -8.95 1.57
C PHE A 125 -1.95 -10.09 0.69
N THR A 126 -3.17 -9.96 0.20
CA THR A 126 -3.79 -10.97 -0.67
C THR A 126 -3.81 -10.50 -2.12
N PHE A 127 -3.16 -11.25 -2.99
CA PHE A 127 -3.18 -11.08 -4.44
C PHE A 127 -4.28 -11.94 -5.03
N TYR A 128 -5.12 -11.37 -5.89
CA TYR A 128 -6.18 -12.10 -6.59
C TYR A 128 -5.91 -12.12 -8.08
N TYR A 129 -5.76 -13.30 -8.66
CA TYR A 129 -5.67 -13.53 -10.09
C TYR A 129 -7.06 -13.88 -10.65
N ASN A 130 -7.51 -13.12 -11.66
CA ASN A 130 -8.84 -13.25 -12.27
C ASN A 130 -8.76 -13.70 -13.72
#